data_AF-A0A1F2ZKG2-F1
#
_entry.id   AF-A0A1F2ZKG2-F1
#
_cell.length_a   1.000
_cell.length_b   1.000
_cell.length_c   1.000
_cell.angle_alpha   90.00
_cell.angle_beta   90.00
_cell.angle_gamma   90.00
#
_symmetry.space_group_name_H-M   'P 1'
#
loop_
_entity.id
_entity.type
_entity.pdbx_description
1 polymer ?
#
loop_
_entity_poly.entity_id
_entity_poly.type
_entity_poly.pdbx_seq_one_letter_code
_entity_poly.pdbx_strand_id
1 'polypeptide(L)'
;MYRIRTVKTSSGATAVQVVEYSNNQRTILFHAGSAVNDEELSSLKKVALGWIEKNNPQRFLFPLTSKQNESSLILLEKCECLGFRYQLLYDSLWNVMVQFKFHLLPDAAILNDLVIARIASPSSKLEALEFIDEFFGIKHHRSKFYRQLEGFVAMSQINFLKNLNP
;
A
#
# COMPACT_ATOMS: atom_id res chain seq x y z
N MET A 1 -24.35 -6.18 -0.18
CA MET A 1 -23.56 -4.92 -0.29
C MET A 1 -24.50 -3.78 -0.60
N TYR A 2 -24.44 -2.69 0.16
CA TYR A 2 -25.30 -1.53 -0.05
C TYR A 2 -24.80 -0.66 -1.20
N ARG A 3 -25.71 -0.22 -2.07
CA ARG A 3 -25.39 0.61 -3.23
C ARG A 3 -26.41 1.72 -3.39
N ILE A 4 -25.96 2.90 -3.84
CA ILE A 4 -26.85 3.99 -4.20
C ILE A 4 -27.42 3.74 -5.59
N ARG A 5 -28.73 3.87 -5.71
CA ARG A 5 -29.49 3.77 -6.97
C ARG A 5 -30.25 5.07 -7.19
N THR A 6 -30.26 5.53 -8.43
CA THR A 6 -31.06 6.68 -8.87
C THR A 6 -32.13 6.23 -9.86
N VAL A 7 -33.35 6.74 -9.73
CA VAL A 7 -34.45 6.46 -10.67
C VAL A 7 -35.22 7.71 -11.03
N LYS A 8 -35.68 7.82 -12.28
CA LYS A 8 -36.64 8.85 -12.65
C LYS A 8 -38.03 8.50 -12.12
N THR A 9 -38.66 9.48 -11.48
CA THR A 9 -40.03 9.41 -10.97
C THR A 9 -41.02 9.85 -12.04
N SER A 10 -42.30 9.53 -11.84
CA SER A 10 -43.39 9.95 -12.75
C SER A 10 -43.53 11.48 -12.89
N SER A 11 -43.06 12.25 -11.91
CA SER A 11 -43.02 13.72 -11.93
C SER A 11 -41.78 14.31 -12.61
N GLY A 12 -40.88 13.47 -13.15
CA GLY A 12 -39.64 13.89 -13.80
C GLY A 12 -38.44 14.11 -12.87
N ALA A 13 -38.65 14.14 -11.55
CA ALA A 13 -37.60 14.20 -10.55
C ALA A 13 -36.80 12.88 -10.46
N THR A 14 -35.56 12.93 -9.95
CA THR A 14 -34.68 11.77 -9.75
C THR A 14 -34.67 11.35 -8.28
N ALA A 15 -35.24 10.20 -7.96
CA ALA A 15 -35.19 9.63 -6.62
C ALA A 15 -33.87 8.93 -6.32
N VAL A 16 -33.32 9.17 -5.13
CA VAL A 16 -32.08 8.57 -4.61
C VAL A 16 -32.42 7.55 -3.54
N GLN A 17 -31.96 6.31 -3.72
CA GLN A 17 -32.29 5.17 -2.86
C GLN A 17 -31.01 4.40 -2.50
N VAL A 18 -30.99 3.81 -1.31
CA VAL A 18 -29.99 2.79 -0.95
C VAL A 18 -30.64 1.43 -1.08
N VAL A 19 -30.00 0.55 -1.87
CA VAL A 19 -30.46 -0.80 -2.14
C VAL A 19 -29.43 -1.82 -1.70
N GLU A 20 -29.92 -3.00 -1.33
CA GLU A 20 -29.12 -4.19 -1.16
C GLU A 20 -29.44 -5.21 -2.25
N TYR A 21 -28.39 -5.82 -2.79
CA TYR A 21 -28.48 -6.99 -3.65
C TYR A 21 -28.13 -8.23 -2.83
N SER A 22 -29.09 -9.13 -2.67
CA SER A 22 -28.93 -10.41 -1.98
C SER A 22 -29.79 -11.47 -2.67
N ASN A 23 -29.26 -12.68 -2.86
CA ASN A 23 -29.98 -13.81 -3.46
C ASN A 23 -30.70 -13.47 -4.78
N ASN A 24 -30.04 -12.72 -5.67
CA ASN A 24 -30.59 -12.23 -6.94
C ASN A 24 -31.85 -11.34 -6.80
N GLN A 25 -32.15 -10.89 -5.59
CA GLN A 25 -33.23 -9.97 -5.27
C GLN A 25 -32.66 -8.60 -4.88
N ARG A 26 -33.44 -7.56 -5.15
CA ARG A 26 -33.12 -6.17 -4.82
C ARG A 26 -34.08 -5.67 -3.76
N THR A 27 -33.57 -5.34 -2.58
CA THR A 27 -34.35 -4.76 -1.49
C THR A 27 -33.99 -3.29 -1.32
N ILE A 28 -34.99 -2.42 -1.21
CA ILE A 28 -34.79 -1.00 -0.91
C ILE A 28 -34.71 -0.85 0.61
N LEU A 29 -33.58 -0.35 1.10
CA LEU A 29 -33.32 -0.22 2.53
C LEU A 29 -33.59 1.19 3.04
N PHE A 30 -33.32 2.20 2.21
CA PHE A 30 -33.49 3.60 2.58
C PHE A 30 -33.83 4.46 1.37
N HIS A 31 -34.74 5.41 1.57
CA HIS A 31 -35.15 6.38 0.57
C HIS A 31 -34.66 7.76 1.00
N ALA A 32 -33.67 8.32 0.30
CA ALA A 32 -33.10 9.61 0.67
C ALA A 32 -34.01 10.79 0.24
N GLY A 33 -34.73 10.65 -0.87
CA GLY A 33 -35.62 11.68 -1.42
C GLY A 33 -35.61 11.72 -2.95
N SER A 34 -36.21 12.76 -3.52
CA SER A 34 -36.21 13.03 -4.97
C SER A 34 -35.65 14.43 -5.26
N ALA A 35 -34.77 14.54 -6.25
CA ALA A 35 -34.13 15.78 -6.67
C ALA A 35 -34.62 16.21 -8.05
N VAL A 36 -34.85 17.50 -8.24
CA VAL A 36 -35.24 18.07 -9.54
C VAL A 36 -34.02 18.66 -10.27
N ASN A 37 -32.99 19.06 -9.52
CA ASN A 37 -31.74 19.63 -10.04
C ASN A 37 -30.52 18.80 -9.58
N ASP A 38 -29.36 19.07 -10.19
CA ASP A 38 -28.12 18.33 -9.92
C ASP A 38 -27.53 18.61 -8.52
N GLU A 39 -27.78 19.79 -7.96
CA GLU A 39 -27.31 20.18 -6.62
C GLU A 39 -28.04 19.41 -5.51
N GLU A 40 -29.36 19.31 -5.60
CA GLU A 40 -30.20 18.47 -4.74
C GLU A 40 -29.80 17.00 -4.91
N LEU A 41 -29.56 16.54 -6.13
CA LEU A 41 -29.16 15.16 -6.40
C LEU A 41 -27.83 14.83 -5.71
N SER A 42 -26.86 15.74 -5.77
CA SER A 42 -25.58 15.62 -5.07
C SER A 42 -25.76 15.59 -3.56
N SER A 43 -26.62 16.45 -3.01
CA SER A 43 -26.93 16.52 -1.58
C SER A 43 -27.62 15.24 -1.09
N LEU A 44 -28.60 14.71 -1.82
CA LEU A 44 -29.27 13.45 -1.50
C LEU A 44 -28.34 12.24 -1.60
N LYS A 45 -27.39 12.24 -2.54
CA LYS A 45 -26.33 11.22 -2.61
C LYS A 45 -25.45 11.25 -1.37
N LYS A 46 -25.09 12.44 -0.84
CA LYS A 46 -24.33 12.55 0.42
C LYS A 46 -25.10 11.97 1.61
N VAL A 47 -26.40 12.23 1.70
CA VAL A 47 -27.26 11.65 2.75
C VAL A 47 -27.30 10.13 2.64
N ALA A 48 -27.47 9.59 1.43
CA ALA A 48 -27.45 8.15 1.18
C ALA A 48 -26.09 7.52 1.53
N LEU A 49 -24.97 8.19 1.21
CA LEU A 49 -23.62 7.75 1.60
C LEU A 49 -23.44 7.72 3.12
N GLY A 50 -23.87 8.78 3.83
CA GLY A 50 -23.81 8.82 5.29
C GLY A 50 -24.65 7.72 5.94
N TRP A 51 -25.79 7.37 5.36
CA TRP A 51 -26.59 6.22 5.80
C TRP A 51 -25.83 4.90 5.59
N ILE A 52 -25.17 4.72 4.44
CA ILE A 52 -24.36 3.52 4.16
C ILE A 52 -23.19 3.41 5.15
N GLU A 53 -22.44 4.47 5.39
CA GLU A 53 -21.31 4.47 6.34
C GLU A 53 -21.75 4.09 7.76
N LYS A 54 -22.92 4.55 8.19
CA LYS A 54 -23.46 4.23 9.53
C LYS A 54 -23.95 2.79 9.65
N ASN A 55 -24.55 2.23 8.60
CA ASN A 55 -25.26 0.95 8.65
C ASN A 55 -24.48 -0.21 8.03
N ASN A 56 -23.37 0.04 7.34
CA ASN A 56 -22.57 -1.02 6.75
C ASN A 56 -21.80 -1.79 7.85
N PRO A 57 -22.01 -3.11 8.00
CA PRO A 57 -21.26 -3.92 8.96
C PRO A 57 -19.75 -3.93 8.68
N GLN A 58 -19.35 -3.69 7.43
CA GLN A 58 -17.94 -3.56 7.05
C GLN A 58 -17.52 -2.09 7.01
N ARG A 59 -16.49 -1.74 7.79
CA ARG A 59 -15.85 -0.42 7.69
C ARG A 59 -15.18 -0.30 6.32
N PHE A 60 -15.42 0.82 5.63
CA PHE A 60 -14.69 1.14 4.42
C PHE A 60 -13.22 1.41 4.75
N LEU A 61 -12.31 0.97 3.87
CA LEU A 61 -10.87 1.24 4.01
C LEU A 61 -10.57 2.74 3.87
N PHE A 62 -11.38 3.44 3.09
CA PHE A 62 -11.33 4.89 2.90
C PHE A 62 -12.72 5.49 3.18
N PRO A 63 -12.82 6.66 3.84
CA PRO A 63 -14.09 7.37 4.01
C PRO A 63 -14.76 7.62 2.66
N LEU A 64 -16.04 7.28 2.54
CA LEU A 64 -16.84 7.57 1.34
C LEU A 64 -17.29 9.03 1.32
N THR A 65 -17.40 9.63 2.49
CA THR A 65 -17.54 11.07 2.63
C THR A 65 -16.16 11.67 2.87
N SER A 66 -15.68 12.45 1.89
CA SER A 66 -14.62 13.41 2.15
C SER A 66 -15.21 14.45 3.09
N LYS A 67 -15.06 14.25 4.40
CA LYS A 67 -14.82 15.40 5.25
C LYS A 67 -13.56 16.01 4.69
N GLN A 68 -13.72 16.99 3.80
CA GLN A 68 -12.69 17.96 3.50
C GLN A 68 -12.42 18.65 4.84
N ASN A 69 -11.62 18.00 5.67
CA ASN A 69 -10.94 18.66 6.75
C ASN A 69 -9.97 19.59 6.01
N GLU A 70 -10.44 20.80 5.70
CA GLU A 70 -9.62 21.93 5.22
C GLU A 70 -8.50 22.31 6.22
N SER A 71 -8.39 21.58 7.32
CA SER A 71 -7.32 21.67 8.30
C SER A 71 -6.13 20.77 7.94
N SER A 72 -5.73 20.70 6.67
CA SER A 72 -4.33 20.36 6.37
C SER A 72 -3.54 21.67 6.41
N LEU A 73 -2.75 21.87 7.47
CA LEU A 73 -1.78 22.98 7.60
C LEU A 73 -0.85 23.13 6.39
N ILE A 74 -0.82 22.12 5.54
CA ILE A 74 -0.04 22.00 4.32
C ILE A 74 -1.02 21.88 3.15
N LEU A 75 -0.91 22.79 2.19
CA LEU A 75 -1.64 22.71 0.93
C LEU A 75 -0.93 21.70 0.02
N LEU A 76 -1.41 20.45 -0.01
CA LEU A 76 -0.82 19.36 -0.81
C LEU A 76 -0.68 19.72 -2.30
N GLU A 77 -1.55 20.58 -2.83
CA GLU A 77 -1.50 21.09 -4.21
C GLU A 77 -0.21 21.86 -4.52
N LYS A 78 0.49 22.35 -3.48
CA LYS A 78 1.78 23.05 -3.59
C LYS A 78 2.97 22.16 -3.18
N CYS A 79 2.75 20.89 -2.90
CA CYS A 79 3.82 19.96 -2.53
C CYS A 79 4.28 19.17 -3.75
N GLU A 80 5.59 18.96 -3.85
CA GLU A 80 6.17 18.01 -4.78
C GLU A 80 6.43 16.69 -4.08
N CYS A 81 6.05 15.58 -4.71
CA CYS A 81 6.39 14.25 -4.22
C CYS A 81 7.84 13.95 -4.56
N LEU A 82 8.74 14.02 -3.56
CA LEU A 82 10.16 13.70 -3.75
C LEU A 82 10.44 12.19 -3.90
N GLY A 83 9.45 11.33 -3.59
CA GLY A 83 9.56 9.88 -3.67
C GLY A 83 9.10 9.16 -2.40
N PHE A 84 9.35 7.85 -2.36
CA PHE A 84 8.94 6.98 -1.26
C PHE A 84 10.16 6.29 -0.64
N ARG A 85 10.16 6.16 0.69
CA ARG A 85 11.16 5.37 1.42
C ARG A 85 10.50 4.15 2.03
N TYR A 86 11.15 3.00 1.92
CA TYR A 86 10.66 1.72 2.43
C TYR A 86 11.29 1.40 3.80
N GLN A 87 11.41 2.42 4.66
CA GLN A 87 12.09 2.31 5.95
C GLN A 87 11.45 1.23 6.84
N LEU A 88 10.12 1.18 6.93
CA LEU A 88 9.43 0.17 7.73
C LEU A 88 9.71 -1.26 7.25
N LEU A 89 9.74 -1.47 5.93
CA LEU A 89 10.06 -2.78 5.35
C LEU A 89 11.51 -3.16 5.66
N TYR A 90 12.44 -2.22 5.44
CA TYR A 90 13.85 -2.40 5.71
C TYR A 90 14.11 -2.75 7.17
N ASP A 91 13.60 -1.94 8.11
CA ASP A 91 13.78 -2.15 9.55
C ASP A 91 13.17 -3.48 10.00
N SER A 92 12.00 -3.85 9.46
CA SER A 92 11.33 -5.12 9.77
C SER A 92 12.19 -6.31 9.34
N LEU A 93 12.68 -6.31 8.10
CA LEU A 93 13.51 -7.40 7.57
C LEU A 93 14.90 -7.40 8.21
N TRP A 94 15.47 -6.24 8.52
CA TRP A 94 16.72 -6.13 9.26
C TRP A 94 16.61 -6.78 10.64
N ASN A 95 15.52 -6.54 11.37
CA ASN A 95 15.28 -7.19 12.65
C ASN A 95 15.20 -8.72 12.52
N VAL A 96 14.66 -9.23 11.43
CA VAL A 96 14.69 -10.67 11.12
C VAL A 96 16.14 -11.14 10.89
N MET A 97 16.96 -10.40 10.13
CA MET A 97 18.39 -10.71 9.97
C MET A 97 19.13 -10.71 11.32
N VAL A 98 18.73 -9.82 12.25
CA VAL A 98 19.28 -9.79 13.61
C VAL A 98 18.91 -11.04 14.39
N GLN A 99 17.65 -11.48 14.33
CA GLN A 99 17.19 -12.71 15.00
C GLN A 99 17.94 -13.95 14.54
N PHE A 100 18.24 -14.05 13.23
CA PHE A 100 19.05 -15.14 12.67
C PHE A 100 20.56 -14.92 12.81
N LYS A 101 20.99 -13.83 13.46
CA LYS A 101 22.40 -13.46 13.67
C LYS A 101 23.19 -13.21 12.38
N PHE A 102 22.53 -12.98 11.25
CA PHE A 102 23.21 -12.68 9.97
C PHE A 102 23.94 -11.33 9.99
N HIS A 103 23.56 -10.42 10.87
CA HIS A 103 24.30 -9.17 11.12
C HIS A 103 25.74 -9.39 11.65
N LEU A 104 26.07 -10.57 12.16
CA LEU A 104 27.41 -10.91 12.66
C LEU A 104 28.36 -11.43 11.57
N LEU A 105 27.88 -11.64 10.34
CA LEU A 105 28.73 -12.09 9.25
C LEU A 105 29.76 -11.00 8.87
N PRO A 106 30.96 -11.38 8.42
CA PRO A 106 31.88 -10.43 7.80
C PRO A 106 31.19 -9.71 6.65
N ASP A 107 31.30 -8.38 6.61
CA ASP A 107 30.65 -7.54 5.59
C ASP A 107 29.10 -7.72 5.51
N ALA A 108 28.48 -8.12 6.62
CA ALA A 108 27.04 -8.38 6.73
C ALA A 108 26.15 -7.24 6.24
N ALA A 109 26.57 -5.98 6.38
CA ALA A 109 25.75 -4.83 5.97
C ALA A 109 25.38 -4.89 4.48
N ILE A 110 26.38 -5.02 3.60
CA ILE A 110 26.15 -5.06 2.14
C ILE A 110 25.38 -6.32 1.73
N LEU A 111 25.67 -7.46 2.37
CA LEU A 111 24.96 -8.70 2.11
C LEU A 111 23.49 -8.61 2.54
N ASN A 112 23.22 -8.16 3.76
CA ASN A 112 21.87 -8.05 4.29
C ASN A 112 21.06 -7.02 3.53
N ASP A 113 21.65 -5.86 3.18
CA ASP A 113 20.98 -4.85 2.35
C ASP A 113 20.58 -5.43 0.99
N LEU A 114 21.48 -6.20 0.36
CA LEU A 114 21.18 -6.89 -0.90
C LEU A 114 20.07 -7.93 -0.74
N VAL A 115 20.11 -8.75 0.31
CA VAL A 115 19.09 -9.78 0.56
C VAL A 115 17.72 -9.11 0.80
N ILE A 116 17.69 -8.06 1.62
CA ILE A 116 16.47 -7.29 1.90
C ILE A 116 15.92 -6.65 0.62
N ALA A 117 16.78 -6.04 -0.20
CA ALA A 117 16.40 -5.49 -1.49
C ALA A 117 15.83 -6.57 -2.42
N ARG A 118 16.44 -7.75 -2.47
CA ARG A 118 15.99 -8.89 -3.30
C ARG A 118 14.67 -9.51 -2.84
N ILE A 119 14.37 -9.47 -1.55
CA ILE A 119 13.06 -9.85 -1.01
C ILE A 119 12.00 -8.83 -1.43
N ALA A 120 12.33 -7.54 -1.33
CA ALA A 120 11.42 -6.46 -1.72
C ALA A 120 11.19 -6.40 -3.24
N SER A 121 12.23 -6.64 -4.03
CA SER A 121 12.22 -6.64 -5.48
C SER A 121 13.27 -7.61 -6.03
N PRO A 122 12.87 -8.74 -6.64
CA PRO A 122 13.80 -9.72 -7.18
C PRO A 122 14.45 -9.20 -8.48
N SER A 123 15.57 -8.48 -8.35
CA SER A 123 16.24 -7.78 -9.46
C SER A 123 17.72 -8.18 -9.65
N SER A 124 18.33 -7.69 -10.72
CA SER A 124 19.76 -7.92 -10.98
C SER A 124 20.66 -7.29 -9.90
N LYS A 125 21.98 -7.58 -9.92
CA LYS A 125 22.94 -6.97 -8.96
C LYS A 125 22.96 -5.44 -9.04
N LEU A 126 22.82 -4.90 -10.25
CA LEU A 126 22.90 -3.46 -10.51
C LEU A 126 21.61 -2.77 -10.06
N GLU A 127 20.46 -3.30 -10.47
CA GLU A 127 19.15 -2.75 -10.10
C GLU A 127 18.91 -2.85 -8.59
N ALA A 128 19.37 -3.91 -7.93
CA ALA A 128 19.27 -4.00 -6.47
C ALA A 128 20.08 -2.88 -5.77
N LEU A 129 21.23 -2.50 -6.31
CA LEU A 129 22.03 -1.41 -5.76
C LEU A 129 21.33 -0.05 -5.90
N GLU A 130 20.72 0.18 -7.07
CA GLU A 130 19.91 1.38 -7.33
C GLU A 130 18.68 1.41 -6.42
N PHE A 131 18.01 0.28 -6.24
CA PHE A 131 16.88 0.14 -5.32
C PHE A 131 17.25 0.45 -3.86
N ILE A 132 18.42 0.00 -3.39
CA ILE A 132 18.91 0.29 -2.04
C ILE A 132 19.13 1.80 -1.84
N ASP A 133 19.69 2.51 -2.82
CA ASP A 133 19.87 3.96 -2.75
C ASP A 133 18.52 4.70 -2.78
N GLU A 134 17.65 4.33 -3.72
CA GLU A 134 16.37 5.01 -3.95
C GLU A 134 15.35 4.77 -2.84
N PHE A 135 15.16 3.52 -2.39
CA PHE A 135 14.08 3.18 -1.45
C PHE A 135 14.55 3.03 -0.01
N PHE A 136 15.81 2.64 0.23
CA PHE A 136 16.35 2.52 1.60
C PHE A 136 17.24 3.70 2.01
N GLY A 137 17.70 4.52 1.05
CA GLY A 137 18.55 5.67 1.34
C GLY A 137 19.98 5.30 1.73
N ILE A 138 20.42 4.09 1.38
CA ILE A 138 21.73 3.56 1.72
C ILE A 138 22.60 3.59 0.46
N LYS A 139 23.77 4.24 0.53
CA LYS A 139 24.70 4.32 -0.60
C LYS A 139 25.86 3.37 -0.44
N HIS A 140 25.95 2.40 -1.35
CA HIS A 140 27.09 1.51 -1.47
C HIS A 140 27.91 1.84 -2.72
N HIS A 141 29.23 1.97 -2.56
CA HIS A 141 30.11 2.17 -3.72
C HIS A 141 30.14 0.91 -4.58
N ARG A 142 29.86 1.03 -5.89
CA ARG A 142 29.77 -0.09 -6.84
C ARG A 142 30.96 -1.05 -6.74
N SER A 143 32.20 -0.54 -6.76
CA SER A 143 33.38 -1.41 -6.70
C SER A 143 33.52 -2.17 -5.38
N LYS A 144 33.12 -1.56 -4.25
CA LYS A 144 33.13 -2.23 -2.93
C LYS A 144 32.06 -3.30 -2.88
N PHE A 145 30.86 -2.97 -3.39
CA PHE A 145 29.73 -3.88 -3.47
C PHE A 145 30.05 -5.15 -4.26
N TYR A 146 30.56 -5.02 -5.49
CA TYR A 146 30.94 -6.19 -6.30
C TYR A 146 32.07 -7.01 -5.68
N ARG A 147 33.11 -6.37 -5.14
CA ARG A 147 34.24 -7.06 -4.50
C ARG A 147 33.80 -7.89 -3.29
N GLN A 148 32.87 -7.38 -2.48
CA GLN A 148 32.36 -8.13 -1.34
C GLN A 148 31.48 -9.31 -1.77
N LEU A 149 30.68 -9.16 -2.83
CA LEU A 149 29.89 -10.26 -3.37
C LEU A 149 30.74 -11.44 -3.87
N GLU A 150 31.88 -11.17 -4.50
CA GLU A 150 32.82 -12.23 -4.88
C GLU A 150 33.35 -13.00 -3.66
N GLY A 151 33.63 -12.30 -2.56
CA GLY A 151 34.03 -12.92 -1.29
C GLY A 151 32.97 -13.88 -0.72
N PHE A 152 31.69 -13.55 -0.86
CA PHE A 152 30.60 -14.43 -0.40
C PHE A 152 30.44 -15.70 -1.23
N VAL A 153 30.64 -15.61 -2.55
CA VAL A 153 30.64 -16.79 -3.43
C VAL A 153 31.80 -17.73 -3.08
N ALA A 154 32.97 -17.18 -2.75
CA ALA A 154 34.09 -18.00 -2.29
C ALA A 154 33.79 -18.70 -0.95
N MET A 155 33.10 -18.02 -0.02
CA MET A 155 32.70 -18.61 1.26
C MET A 155 31.67 -19.74 1.12
N SER A 156 30.73 -19.65 0.18
CA SER A 156 29.76 -20.73 -0.06
C SER A 156 30.43 -21.99 -0.60
N GLN A 157 31.45 -21.84 -1.45
CA GLN A 157 32.23 -22.96 -1.98
C GLN A 157 33.11 -23.63 -0.91
N ILE A 158 33.71 -22.85 0.00
CA ILE A 158 34.56 -23.38 1.08
C ILE A 158 33.75 -24.15 2.13
N ASN A 159 32.55 -23.69 2.48
CA ASN A 159 31.71 -24.36 3.48
C ASN A 159 30.97 -25.58 2.93
N PHE A 160 30.68 -25.63 1.62
CA PHE A 160 30.09 -26.82 1.00
C PHE A 160 31.09 -28.01 1.00
N LEU A 161 32.38 -27.74 0.83
CA LEU A 161 33.43 -28.78 0.88
C LEU A 161 33.80 -29.24 2.30
N LYS A 162 33.54 -28.43 3.33
CA LYS A 162 33.76 -28.84 4.74
C LYS A 162 32.62 -29.67 5.33
N ASN A 163 31.43 -29.63 4.75
CA ASN A 163 30.26 -30.38 5.20
C ASN A 163 29.99 -31.66 4.39
N LEU A 164 30.95 -32.10 3.56
CA LEU A 164 30.85 -33.28 2.68
C LEU A 164 31.85 -34.40 2.99
N ASN A 165 32.59 -34.33 4.09
CA ASN A 165 33.33 -35.49 4.62
C ASN A 165 32.76 -35.88 5.98
N PRO A 166 32.21 -37.10 6.14
CA PRO A 166 31.80 -37.64 7.44
C PRO A 166 32.98 -37.88 8.37
#